data_AF-A0A6P4YBT4-F1
#
_entry.id   AF-A0A6P4YBT4-F1
#
_cell.length_a   1.000
_cell.length_b   1.000
_cell.length_c   1.000
_cell.angle_alpha   90.00
_cell.angle_beta   90.00
_cell.angle_gamma   90.00
#
_symmetry.space_group_name_H-M   'P 1'
#
loop_
_entity.id
_entity.type
_entity.pdbx_description
1 polymer ?
#
loop_
_entity_poly.entity_id
_entity_poly.type
_entity_poly.pdbx_seq_one_letter_code
_entity_poly.pdbx_strand_id
1 'polypeptide(L)'
;MASKLAVNALSPLRSSALPQQTTTLAANAESYHIFPHVDSFEEKLSREEAETTSKFVVNRKEKDFGEMNVQPSQHKQTYWELKGVQYDGIPFQLVATKTYDCHQGPDRDVRKKERYRAQKDKQELEDHVFIKRRKVLQPSKKRDCPVQLRVTQVLKFPGFKITGNTKSKRRDASKALKVAIAADPGTVESLVQFHTTFPSLEEHRNHSVIGPVILQMLFFSQREIHVQSEYMYQTHPYTICLFFFNWIIENTKNP
;
A
#
# COMPACT_ATOMS: atom_id res chain seq x y z
N MET A 1 55.86 -67.44 2.08
CA MET A 1 56.91 -67.22 1.07
C MET A 1 56.24 -66.97 -0.25
N ALA A 2 56.60 -65.86 -0.91
CA ALA A 2 56.29 -65.50 -2.30
C ALA A 2 54.79 -65.38 -2.67
N SER A 3 54.33 -64.48 -3.52
CA SER A 3 54.87 -63.35 -4.28
C SER A 3 53.72 -62.93 -5.20
N LYS A 4 53.71 -61.65 -5.62
CA LYS A 4 53.27 -61.22 -6.98
C LYS A 4 51.73 -61.22 -7.21
N LEU A 5 51.06 -60.23 -7.79
CA LEU A 5 51.41 -59.21 -8.78
C LEU A 5 50.46 -58.00 -8.71
N ALA A 6 50.99 -56.85 -9.14
CA ALA A 6 50.27 -55.63 -9.49
C ALA A 6 49.53 -55.76 -10.83
N VAL A 7 48.42 -55.03 -11.03
CA VAL A 7 48.06 -54.42 -12.33
C VAL A 7 47.21 -53.15 -12.15
N ASN A 8 47.85 -52.03 -12.49
CA ASN A 8 47.40 -50.82 -13.18
C ASN A 8 45.94 -50.64 -13.68
N ALA A 9 45.44 -49.43 -13.36
CA ALA A 9 45.03 -48.36 -14.28
C ALA A 9 43.57 -48.22 -14.79
N LEU A 10 43.25 -46.93 -14.97
CA LEU A 10 42.21 -46.29 -15.79
C LEU A 10 40.86 -45.97 -15.14
N SER A 11 40.78 -44.72 -14.66
CA SER A 11 39.54 -43.93 -14.69
C SER A 11 39.11 -43.68 -16.14
N PRO A 12 37.79 -43.55 -16.38
CA PRO A 12 37.34 -42.44 -17.20
C PRO A 12 36.24 -41.64 -16.52
N LEU A 13 36.46 -40.32 -16.54
CA LEU A 13 35.46 -39.28 -16.35
C LEU A 13 34.20 -39.60 -17.17
N ARG A 14 33.03 -39.64 -16.52
CA ARG A 14 31.75 -39.55 -17.21
C ARG A 14 30.93 -38.42 -16.61
N SER A 15 31.24 -37.23 -17.10
CA SER A 15 30.38 -36.05 -17.07
C SER A 15 29.07 -36.33 -17.81
N SER A 16 28.01 -36.61 -17.06
CA SER A 16 26.65 -36.42 -17.56
C SER A 16 26.11 -35.12 -16.97
N ALA A 17 26.28 -34.04 -17.74
CA ALA A 17 25.58 -32.79 -17.53
C ALA A 17 24.08 -33.04 -17.67
N LEU A 18 23.38 -33.10 -16.53
CA LEU A 18 21.93 -32.95 -16.48
C LEU A 18 21.62 -31.48 -16.83
N PRO A 19 20.73 -31.22 -17.80
CA PRO A 19 20.25 -29.87 -18.04
C PRO A 19 19.48 -29.44 -16.80
N GLN A 20 20.06 -28.52 -16.03
CA GLN A 20 19.33 -27.76 -15.03
C GLN A 20 18.25 -27.03 -15.80
N GLN A 21 17.03 -27.55 -15.72
CA GLN A 21 15.83 -26.84 -16.07
C GLN A 21 15.84 -25.59 -15.20
N THR A 22 16.21 -24.46 -15.80
CA THR A 22 16.03 -23.13 -15.25
C THR A 22 14.54 -22.94 -15.07
N THR A 23 14.04 -23.34 -13.91
CA THR A 23 12.72 -22.98 -13.43
C THR A 23 12.82 -21.49 -13.12
N THR A 24 12.63 -20.66 -14.14
CA THR A 24 12.29 -19.25 -13.96
C THR A 24 10.89 -19.23 -13.36
N LEU A 25 10.84 -19.45 -12.04
CA LEU A 25 9.74 -18.98 -11.22
C LEU A 25 9.73 -17.46 -11.40
N ALA A 26 8.85 -16.99 -12.29
CA ALA A 26 8.44 -15.61 -12.30
C ALA A 26 7.80 -15.34 -10.94
N ALA A 27 8.64 -14.91 -9.99
CA ALA A 27 8.18 -14.28 -8.79
C ALA A 27 7.38 -13.07 -9.24
N ASN A 28 6.06 -13.12 -9.05
CA ASN A 28 5.28 -11.91 -8.89
C ASN A 28 5.98 -11.12 -7.79
N ALA A 29 6.79 -10.15 -8.19
CA ALA A 29 7.56 -9.33 -7.28
C ALA A 29 6.57 -8.36 -6.62
N GLU A 30 5.85 -8.87 -5.62
CA GLU A 30 5.38 -8.05 -4.51
C GLU A 30 6.61 -7.28 -4.02
N SER A 31 6.74 -6.03 -4.46
CA SER A 31 7.91 -5.23 -4.15
C SER A 31 7.87 -4.93 -2.66
N TYR A 32 8.71 -5.64 -1.91
CA TYR A 32 8.89 -5.44 -0.48
C TYR A 32 9.83 -4.26 -0.27
N HIS A 33 9.40 -3.30 0.56
CA HIS A 33 10.17 -2.08 0.82
C HIS A 33 10.44 -1.92 2.31
N ILE A 34 11.63 -1.39 2.60
CA ILE A 34 12.08 -1.04 3.93
C ILE A 34 12.38 0.45 3.93
N PHE A 35 11.81 1.17 4.88
CA PHE A 35 12.01 2.61 5.05
C PHE A 35 12.65 2.90 6.41
N PRO A 36 13.63 3.82 6.47
CA PRO A 36 14.20 4.26 7.75
C PRO A 36 13.27 5.19 8.53
N HIS A 37 12.47 5.99 7.84
CA HIS A 37 11.60 7.02 8.43
C HIS A 37 10.16 6.93 7.91
N VAL A 38 9.20 7.39 8.72
CA VAL A 38 7.79 7.45 8.31
C VAL A 38 7.62 8.32 7.08
N ASP A 39 8.30 9.47 7.04
CA ASP A 39 8.18 10.44 5.94
C ASP A 39 8.57 9.82 4.60
N SER A 40 9.67 9.06 4.57
CA SER A 40 10.10 8.35 3.35
C SER A 40 9.09 7.30 2.88
N PHE A 41 8.37 6.65 3.80
CA PHE A 41 7.27 5.76 3.46
C PHE A 41 6.07 6.57 2.92
N GLU A 42 5.72 7.70 3.53
CA GLU A 42 4.58 8.53 3.13
C GLU A 42 4.81 9.17 1.75
N GLU A 43 6.04 9.58 1.43
CA GLU A 43 6.43 10.03 0.09
C GLU A 43 6.27 8.94 -0.96
N LYS A 44 6.71 7.71 -0.66
CA LYS A 44 6.55 6.57 -1.56
C LYS A 44 5.08 6.22 -1.75
N LEU A 45 4.29 6.22 -0.67
CA LEU A 45 2.85 6.00 -0.74
C LEU A 45 2.19 7.05 -1.63
N SER A 46 2.49 8.34 -1.44
CA SER A 46 1.92 9.42 -2.25
C SER A 46 2.25 9.26 -3.75
N ARG A 47 3.43 8.73 -4.07
CA ARG A 47 3.83 8.45 -5.46
C ARG A 47 3.03 7.31 -6.05
N GLU A 48 2.89 6.20 -5.33
CA GLU A 48 2.08 5.05 -5.73
C GLU A 48 0.61 5.45 -5.92
N GLU A 49 0.06 6.29 -5.04
CA GLU A 49 -1.31 6.81 -5.18
C GLU A 49 -1.49 7.67 -6.44
N ALA A 50 -0.47 8.45 -6.82
CA ALA A 50 -0.48 9.26 -8.03
C ALA A 50 -0.36 8.40 -9.30
N GLU A 51 0.47 7.36 -9.28
CA GLU A 51 0.71 6.46 -10.42
C GLU A 51 -0.48 5.53 -10.68
N THR A 52 -1.13 5.05 -9.63
CA THR A 52 -2.23 4.06 -9.73
C THR A 52 -3.62 4.69 -9.66
N THR A 53 -3.74 5.98 -9.31
CA THR A 53 -5.01 6.65 -8.98
C THR A 53 -5.75 5.99 -7.79
N SER A 54 -5.13 5.01 -7.12
CA SER A 54 -5.71 4.33 -5.97
C SER A 54 -5.30 5.04 -4.70
N LYS A 55 -6.23 5.76 -4.07
CA LYS A 55 -5.98 6.37 -2.76
C LYS A 55 -6.17 5.37 -1.64
N PHE A 56 -5.34 5.46 -0.61
CA PHE A 56 -5.39 4.67 0.61
C PHE A 56 -5.91 5.50 1.78
N VAL A 57 -6.75 4.90 2.62
CA VAL A 57 -7.32 5.54 3.80
C VAL A 57 -6.91 4.74 5.01
N VAL A 58 -6.45 5.44 6.06
CA VAL A 58 -6.08 4.80 7.33
C VAL A 58 -7.28 4.07 7.90
N ASN A 59 -7.15 2.76 8.10
CA ASN A 59 -8.16 1.93 8.73
C ASN A 59 -7.87 1.79 10.23
N ARG A 60 -6.65 1.35 10.57
CA ARG A 60 -6.19 1.22 11.95
C ARG A 60 -4.78 1.77 12.08
N LYS A 61 -4.56 2.53 13.15
CA LYS A 61 -3.23 2.99 13.57
C LYS A 61 -3.06 2.64 15.04
N GLU A 62 -1.96 1.98 15.37
CA GLU A 62 -1.57 1.78 16.77
C GLU A 62 -0.94 3.05 17.36
N LYS A 63 -1.07 3.23 18.67
CA LYS A 63 -0.68 4.46 19.38
C LYS A 63 0.79 4.83 19.15
N ASP A 64 1.67 3.84 19.21
CA ASP A 64 3.12 4.03 19.17
C ASP A 64 3.67 4.10 17.73
N PHE A 65 2.79 4.12 16.71
CA PHE A 65 3.22 4.18 15.33
C PHE A 65 3.78 5.56 14.97
N GLY A 66 5.04 5.57 14.55
CA GLY A 66 5.81 6.75 14.14
C GLY A 66 6.78 7.25 15.21
N GLU A 67 6.75 6.67 16.41
CA GLU A 67 7.70 6.99 17.48
C GLU A 67 9.10 6.49 17.08
N MET A 68 10.09 7.38 16.97
CA MET A 68 11.49 6.99 16.66
C MET A 68 12.27 6.62 17.91
N ASN A 69 11.94 7.23 19.05
CA ASN A 69 12.66 7.05 20.32
C ASN A 69 12.11 5.87 21.13
N VAL A 70 11.96 4.72 20.47
CA VAL A 70 11.38 3.52 21.09
C VAL A 70 12.47 2.76 21.81
N GLN A 71 12.35 2.65 23.12
CA GLN A 71 13.28 1.88 23.93
C GLN A 71 12.99 0.37 23.81
N PRO A 72 14.03 -0.47 23.75
CA PRO A 72 13.86 -1.92 23.74
C PRO A 72 13.31 -2.39 25.10
N SER A 73 12.43 -3.39 25.07
CA SER A 73 11.80 -3.92 26.28
C SER A 73 12.03 -5.41 26.43
N GLN A 74 12.51 -5.86 27.59
CA GLN A 74 12.71 -7.28 27.87
C GLN A 74 11.41 -8.11 27.86
N HIS A 75 10.27 -7.45 28.14
CA HIS A 75 8.96 -8.09 28.21
C HIS A 75 8.31 -8.28 26.83
N LYS A 76 8.77 -7.53 25.82
CA LYS A 76 8.27 -7.68 24.44
C LYS A 76 8.80 -8.97 23.82
N GLN A 77 7.95 -9.60 22.99
CA GLN A 77 8.34 -10.79 22.24
C GLN A 77 9.33 -10.42 21.13
N THR A 78 10.39 -11.23 21.01
CA THR A 78 11.34 -11.15 19.89
C THR A 78 10.81 -11.99 18.73
N TYR A 79 10.75 -11.37 17.55
CA TYR A 79 10.35 -11.99 16.29
C TYR A 79 11.54 -12.09 15.34
N TRP A 80 11.41 -12.99 14.38
CA TRP A 80 12.38 -13.25 13.31
C TRP A 80 11.75 -13.11 11.93
N GLU A 81 10.44 -13.32 11.86
CA GLU A 81 9.60 -13.18 10.68
C GLU A 81 8.19 -12.81 11.14
N LEU A 82 7.51 -11.95 10.39
CA LEU A 82 6.10 -11.59 10.59
C LEU A 82 5.46 -11.38 9.23
N LYS A 83 4.12 -11.35 9.16
CA LYS A 83 3.41 -10.97 7.93
C LYS A 83 3.90 -9.59 7.45
N GLY A 84 4.50 -9.51 6.27
CA GLY A 84 5.07 -8.25 5.75
C GLY A 84 6.43 -7.87 6.33
N VAL A 85 7.13 -8.75 7.06
CA VAL A 85 8.53 -8.61 7.44
C VAL A 85 9.26 -9.90 7.10
N GLN A 86 10.14 -9.83 6.11
CA GLN A 86 10.92 -10.98 5.63
C GLN A 86 12.00 -11.39 6.64
N TYR A 87 12.47 -12.64 6.53
CA TYR A 87 13.51 -13.16 7.40
C TYR A 87 14.90 -12.71 6.94
N ASP A 88 15.53 -11.84 7.72
CA ASP A 88 16.88 -11.31 7.43
C ASP A 88 17.97 -11.87 8.37
N GLY A 89 17.61 -12.82 9.25
CA GLY A 89 18.50 -13.34 10.30
C GLY A 89 18.78 -12.36 11.44
N ILE A 90 18.10 -11.21 11.49
CA ILE A 90 18.23 -10.19 12.53
C ILE A 90 16.98 -10.26 13.41
N PRO A 91 17.11 -10.43 14.74
CA PRO A 91 15.96 -10.41 15.64
C PRO A 91 15.39 -8.99 15.75
N PHE A 92 14.08 -8.89 15.94
CA PHE A 92 13.39 -7.61 16.09
C PHE A 92 12.22 -7.66 17.07
N GLN A 93 11.82 -6.50 17.57
CA GLN A 93 10.59 -6.33 18.35
C GLN A 93 9.56 -5.55 17.52
N LEU A 94 8.29 -5.98 17.59
CA LEU A 94 7.20 -5.23 17.00
C LEU A 94 6.94 -3.98 17.85
N VAL A 95 7.02 -2.80 17.22
CA VAL A 95 6.68 -1.54 17.87
C VAL A 95 5.20 -1.27 17.70
N ALA A 96 4.78 -1.11 16.44
CA ALA A 96 3.43 -0.70 16.11
C ALA A 96 3.07 -1.09 14.67
N THR A 97 1.77 -1.14 14.38
CA THR A 97 1.25 -1.37 13.02
C THR A 97 0.28 -0.28 12.59
N LYS A 98 0.33 0.05 11.29
CA LYS A 98 -0.62 0.94 10.61
C LYS A 98 -1.14 0.23 9.37
N THR A 99 -2.46 0.10 9.27
CA THR A 99 -3.13 -0.49 8.11
C THR A 99 -3.92 0.56 7.36
N TYR A 100 -3.86 0.48 6.04
CA TYR A 100 -4.63 1.31 5.14
C TYR A 100 -5.50 0.42 4.27
N ASP A 101 -6.75 0.82 4.09
CA ASP A 101 -7.65 0.19 3.14
C ASP A 101 -7.72 1.08 1.90
N CYS A 102 -7.93 0.49 0.72
CA CYS A 102 -8.27 1.28 -0.48
C CYS A 102 -9.46 2.22 -0.18
N HIS A 103 -9.48 3.43 -0.73
CA HIS A 103 -10.59 4.37 -0.54
C HIS A 103 -11.92 3.81 -1.06
N GLN A 104 -11.87 2.91 -2.05
CA GLN A 104 -12.99 2.13 -2.58
C GLN A 104 -13.13 0.75 -1.93
N GLY A 105 -12.46 0.51 -0.81
CA GLY A 105 -12.54 -0.71 -0.01
C GLY A 105 -13.93 -0.99 0.59
N PRO A 106 -14.03 -2.00 1.47
CA PRO A 106 -15.28 -2.33 2.15
C PRO A 106 -15.85 -1.15 2.93
N ASP A 107 -17.17 -1.06 2.97
CA ASP A 107 -17.89 -0.14 3.85
C ASP A 107 -17.96 -0.75 5.26
N ARG A 108 -17.06 -0.33 6.15
CA ARG A 108 -17.00 -0.85 7.54
C ARG A 108 -18.18 -0.40 8.40
N ASP A 109 -18.90 0.65 7.99
CA ASP A 109 -19.99 1.27 8.75
C ASP A 109 -21.39 0.77 8.34
N VAL A 110 -21.50 -0.30 7.54
CA VAL A 110 -22.79 -0.82 7.07
C VAL A 110 -23.75 -1.08 8.23
N ARG A 111 -23.30 -1.76 9.28
CA ARG A 111 -24.13 -2.05 10.47
C ARG A 111 -24.55 -0.78 11.21
N LYS A 112 -23.69 0.23 11.27
CA LYS A 112 -23.99 1.53 11.90
C LYS A 112 -25.06 2.27 11.09
N LYS A 113 -24.96 2.24 9.76
CA LYS A 113 -25.93 2.82 8.83
C LYS A 113 -27.27 2.08 8.89
N GLU A 114 -27.27 0.76 8.98
CA GLU A 114 -28.47 -0.06 9.19
C GLU A 114 -29.17 0.27 10.50
N ARG A 115 -28.43 0.29 11.61
CA ARG A 115 -28.98 0.67 12.92
C ARG A 115 -29.58 2.08 12.89
N TYR A 116 -28.90 3.02 12.25
CA TYR A 116 -29.41 4.39 12.10
C TYR A 116 -30.69 4.45 11.27
N ARG A 117 -30.77 3.70 10.16
CA ARG A 117 -31.99 3.58 9.34
C ARG A 117 -33.14 2.99 10.16
N ALA A 118 -32.92 1.86 10.82
CA ALA A 118 -33.94 1.21 11.64
C ALA A 118 -34.44 2.12 12.79
N GLN A 119 -33.54 2.88 13.42
CA GLN A 119 -33.92 3.85 14.46
C GLN A 119 -34.76 5.00 13.87
N LYS A 120 -34.43 5.47 12.66
CA LYS A 120 -35.21 6.51 11.97
C LYS A 120 -36.57 6.00 11.50
N ASP A 121 -36.63 4.78 10.99
CA ASP A 121 -37.88 4.12 10.61
C ASP A 121 -38.79 3.94 11.83
N LYS A 122 -38.23 3.57 12.99
CA LYS A 122 -38.99 3.49 14.26
C LYS A 122 -39.54 4.86 14.70
N GLN A 123 -38.73 5.92 14.61
CA GLN A 123 -39.16 7.28 14.99
C GLN A 123 -40.28 7.81 14.06
N GLU A 124 -40.35 7.36 12.81
CA GLU A 124 -41.39 7.78 11.86
C GLU A 124 -42.75 7.13 12.15
N LEU A 125 -42.77 6.00 12.86
CA LEU A 125 -44.00 5.35 13.32
C LEU A 125 -44.62 6.04 14.56
N GLU A 126 -43.91 6.99 15.18
CA GLU A 126 -44.42 7.76 16.33
C GLU A 126 -45.33 8.90 15.84
N ASP A 127 -46.50 9.03 16.45
CA ASP A 127 -47.51 10.02 16.06
C ASP A 127 -46.94 11.45 16.17
N HIS A 128 -47.16 12.26 15.13
CA HIS A 128 -46.71 13.66 14.99
C HIS A 128 -45.21 13.92 14.78
N VAL A 129 -44.41 12.93 14.35
CA VAL A 129 -42.97 13.14 14.06
C VAL A 129 -42.70 13.27 12.55
N PHE A 130 -42.36 14.48 12.07
CA PHE A 130 -41.88 14.68 10.68
C PHE A 130 -40.35 14.57 10.59
N ILE A 131 -39.85 13.47 10.03
CA ILE A 131 -38.41 13.24 9.87
C ILE A 131 -37.94 13.61 8.46
N LYS A 132 -37.14 14.67 8.35
CA LYS A 132 -36.49 15.03 7.08
C LYS A 132 -35.45 13.97 6.68
N ARG A 133 -35.66 13.30 5.55
CA ARG A 133 -34.69 12.38 4.93
C ARG A 133 -33.94 13.06 3.79
N ARG A 134 -32.61 12.92 3.77
CA ARG A 134 -31.81 13.33 2.61
C ARG A 134 -32.01 12.31 1.48
N LYS A 135 -32.42 12.77 0.30
CA LYS A 135 -32.43 11.94 -0.91
C LYS A 135 -30.98 11.67 -1.34
N VAL A 136 -30.60 10.39 -1.38
CA VAL A 136 -29.28 9.97 -1.87
C VAL A 136 -29.36 9.88 -3.40
N LEU A 137 -28.73 10.83 -4.08
CA LEU A 137 -28.74 10.89 -5.56
C LEU A 137 -27.71 9.97 -6.20
N GLN A 138 -26.64 9.62 -5.46
CA GLN A 138 -25.52 8.83 -5.97
C GLN A 138 -25.14 7.75 -4.97
N PRO A 139 -24.85 6.52 -5.43
CA PRO A 139 -24.35 5.47 -4.55
C PRO A 139 -22.98 5.83 -3.98
N SER A 140 -22.62 5.17 -2.88
CA SER A 140 -21.32 5.35 -2.23
C SER A 140 -20.16 5.02 -3.19
N LYS A 141 -19.02 5.71 -3.00
CA LYS A 141 -17.75 5.41 -3.68
C LYS A 141 -17.13 4.06 -3.28
N LYS A 142 -17.64 3.42 -2.23
CA LYS A 142 -17.15 2.13 -1.71
C LYS A 142 -17.57 1.02 -2.66
N ARG A 143 -16.60 0.26 -3.17
CA ARG A 143 -16.77 -0.82 -4.16
C ARG A 143 -16.38 -2.19 -3.60
N ASP A 144 -16.13 -2.28 -2.30
CA ASP A 144 -15.71 -3.53 -1.66
C ASP A 144 -14.38 -4.07 -2.22
N CYS A 145 -13.42 -3.18 -2.43
CA CYS A 145 -12.06 -3.56 -2.82
C CYS A 145 -11.35 -4.28 -1.67
N PRO A 146 -10.79 -5.49 -1.87
CA PRO A 146 -10.13 -6.26 -0.81
C PRO A 146 -8.75 -5.73 -0.43
N VAL A 147 -8.18 -4.82 -1.23
CA VAL A 147 -6.81 -4.36 -1.07
C VAL A 147 -6.59 -3.62 0.25
N GLN A 148 -5.58 -4.08 0.97
CA GLN A 148 -5.13 -3.50 2.21
C GLN A 148 -3.60 -3.41 2.22
N LEU A 149 -3.08 -2.22 2.51
CA LEU A 149 -1.67 -1.97 2.73
C LEU A 149 -1.37 -2.05 4.22
N ARG A 150 -0.40 -2.86 4.63
CA ARG A 150 0.05 -2.95 6.01
C ARG A 150 1.48 -2.44 6.14
N VAL A 151 1.67 -1.52 7.07
CA VAL A 151 2.98 -1.00 7.44
C VAL A 151 3.30 -1.45 8.86
N THR A 152 4.42 -2.12 9.00
CA THR A 152 4.88 -2.68 10.27
C THR A 152 6.12 -1.93 10.72
N GLN A 153 6.03 -1.24 11.85
CA GLN A 153 7.18 -0.61 12.49
C GLN A 153 7.86 -1.62 13.41
N VAL A 154 9.15 -1.85 13.18
CA VAL A 154 9.95 -2.80 13.96
C VAL A 154 11.19 -2.13 14.51
N LEU A 155 11.66 -2.65 15.64
CA LEU A 155 12.94 -2.31 16.24
C LEU A 155 13.88 -3.50 16.04
N LYS A 156 14.84 -3.38 15.12
CA LYS A 156 15.81 -4.43 14.77
C LYS A 156 17.07 -4.33 15.63
N PHE A 157 17.69 -5.47 15.92
CA PHE A 157 18.90 -5.58 16.74
C PHE A 157 20.06 -6.22 15.95
N PRO A 158 20.82 -5.43 15.17
CA PRO A 158 21.86 -5.95 14.28
C PRO A 158 22.98 -6.71 15.02
N GLY A 159 23.32 -6.29 16.25
CA GLY A 159 24.34 -6.96 17.08
C GLY A 159 24.01 -8.41 17.46
N PHE A 160 22.77 -8.87 17.28
CA PHE A 160 22.31 -10.23 17.59
C PHE A 160 21.97 -11.06 16.35
N LYS A 161 22.51 -10.68 15.18
CA LYS A 161 22.30 -11.40 13.92
C LYS A 161 22.80 -12.84 13.99
N ILE A 162 22.03 -13.78 13.43
CA ILE A 162 22.39 -15.20 13.33
C ILE A 162 22.77 -15.57 11.89
N THR A 163 23.77 -16.44 11.75
CA THR A 163 24.24 -16.93 10.44
C THR A 163 23.44 -18.11 9.90
N GLY A 164 22.75 -18.86 10.76
CA GLY A 164 21.98 -20.05 10.37
C GLY A 164 20.58 -20.03 10.95
N ASN A 165 19.59 -20.30 10.10
CA ASN A 165 18.18 -20.33 10.49
C ASN A 165 17.81 -21.64 11.20
N THR A 166 18.26 -21.80 12.45
CA THR A 166 17.93 -22.97 13.28
C THR A 166 17.17 -22.53 14.52
N LYS A 167 16.20 -23.33 14.97
CA LYS A 167 15.39 -23.04 16.18
C LYS A 167 16.24 -22.80 17.43
N SER A 168 17.33 -23.57 17.61
CA SER A 168 18.26 -23.36 18.73
C SER A 168 18.90 -21.98 18.66
N LYS A 169 19.54 -21.65 17.53
CA LYS A 169 20.20 -20.35 17.32
C LYS A 169 19.24 -19.17 17.53
N ARG A 170 18.02 -19.25 17.00
CA ARG A 170 16.97 -18.23 17.22
C ARG A 170 16.66 -18.09 18.72
N ARG A 171 16.53 -19.20 19.46
CA ARG A 171 16.24 -19.20 20.90
C ARG A 171 17.40 -18.61 21.70
N ASP A 172 18.63 -19.01 21.39
CA ASP A 172 19.83 -18.58 22.11
C ASP A 172 20.09 -17.09 21.90
N ALA A 173 19.99 -16.61 20.65
CA ALA A 173 20.08 -15.19 20.33
C ALA A 173 18.96 -14.37 20.98
N SER A 174 17.73 -14.88 21.01
CA SER A 174 16.61 -14.18 21.69
C SER A 174 16.82 -14.09 23.21
N LYS A 175 17.39 -15.13 23.83
CA LYS A 175 17.75 -15.11 25.25
C LYS A 175 18.87 -14.11 25.52
N ALA A 176 19.94 -14.14 24.72
CA ALA A 176 21.06 -13.21 24.84
C ALA A 176 20.60 -11.74 24.70
N LEU A 177 19.73 -11.47 23.73
CA LEU A 177 19.12 -10.15 23.54
C LEU A 177 18.33 -9.70 24.78
N LYS A 178 17.49 -10.58 25.35
CA LYS A 178 16.72 -10.25 26.55
C LYS A 178 17.61 -9.96 27.77
N VAL A 179 18.69 -10.73 27.94
CA VAL A 179 19.68 -10.48 29.00
C VAL A 179 20.38 -9.14 28.81
N ALA A 180 20.79 -8.81 27.58
CA ALA A 180 21.41 -7.53 27.29
C ALA A 180 20.48 -6.34 27.53
N ILE A 181 19.21 -6.44 27.12
CA ILE A 181 18.18 -5.41 27.38
C ILE A 181 17.90 -5.27 28.88
N ALA A 182 17.90 -6.37 29.63
CA ALA A 182 17.67 -6.37 31.07
C ALA A 182 18.84 -5.77 31.85
N ALA A 183 20.07 -5.93 31.36
CA ALA A 183 21.26 -5.31 31.93
C ALA A 183 21.25 -3.80 31.70
N ASP A 184 21.30 -3.35 30.44
CA ASP A 184 21.29 -1.93 30.08
C ASP A 184 20.57 -1.72 28.73
N PRO A 185 19.32 -1.22 28.73
CA PRO A 185 18.54 -1.08 27.50
C PRO A 185 19.15 -0.04 26.52
N GLY A 186 19.84 0.98 27.04
CA GLY A 186 20.45 2.04 26.22
C GLY A 186 21.73 1.63 25.49
N THR A 187 22.39 0.56 25.93
CA THR A 187 23.63 0.05 25.33
C THR A 187 23.35 -0.84 24.12
N VAL A 188 22.13 -1.39 24.02
CA VAL A 188 21.74 -2.28 22.94
C VAL A 188 21.49 -1.46 21.67
N GLU A 189 22.37 -1.61 20.69
CA GLU A 189 22.21 -1.01 19.36
C GLU A 189 20.89 -1.47 18.75
N SER A 190 20.02 -0.51 18.44
CA SER A 190 18.69 -0.77 17.90
C SER A 190 18.36 0.19 16.76
N LEU A 191 17.72 -0.34 15.71
CA LEU A 191 17.37 0.40 14.50
C LEU A 191 15.86 0.31 14.28
N VAL A 192 15.19 1.46 14.21
CA VAL A 192 13.78 1.54 13.84
C VAL A 192 13.66 1.45 12.32
N GLN A 193 12.78 0.57 11.83
CA GLN A 193 12.51 0.40 10.41
C GLN A 193 11.01 0.22 10.16
N PHE A 194 10.55 0.66 9.00
CA PHE A 194 9.19 0.48 8.52
C PHE A 194 9.17 -0.48 7.35
N HIS A 195 8.41 -1.55 7.50
CA HIS A 195 8.31 -2.61 6.52
C HIS A 195 6.93 -2.61 5.89
N THR A 196 6.88 -2.69 4.57
CA THR A 196 5.62 -2.77 3.85
C THR A 196 5.78 -3.50 2.52
N THR A 197 4.66 -3.97 2.01
CA THR A 197 4.53 -4.56 0.68
C THR A 197 3.41 -3.82 -0.02
N PHE A 198 3.72 -3.18 -1.15
CA PHE A 198 2.70 -2.51 -1.94
C PHE A 198 1.90 -3.53 -2.76
N PRO A 199 0.56 -3.41 -2.79
CA PRO A 199 -0.28 -4.31 -3.57
C PRO A 199 -0.06 -4.09 -5.06
N SER A 200 -0.12 -5.16 -5.84
CA SER A 200 -0.17 -5.07 -7.30
C SER A 200 -1.49 -4.45 -7.78
N LEU A 201 -1.47 -3.84 -8.96
CA LEU A 201 -2.68 -3.37 -9.65
C LEU A 201 -3.75 -4.46 -9.81
N GLU A 202 -3.33 -5.72 -9.98
CA GLU A 202 -4.22 -6.87 -10.15
C GLU A 202 -4.94 -7.29 -8.86
N GLU A 203 -4.42 -6.91 -7.69
CA GLU A 203 -5.06 -7.20 -6.41
C GLU A 203 -6.29 -6.31 -6.19
N HIS A 204 -6.35 -5.17 -6.87
CA HIS A 204 -7.54 -4.33 -6.87
C HIS A 204 -8.67 -5.00 -7.63
N ARG A 205 -9.77 -5.25 -6.91
CA ARG A 205 -10.99 -5.85 -7.45
C ARG A 205 -12.16 -4.89 -7.31
N ASN A 206 -13.17 -5.10 -8.15
CA ASN A 206 -14.45 -4.37 -8.12
C ASN A 206 -14.35 -2.87 -8.48
N HIS A 207 -13.17 -2.40 -8.90
CA HIS A 207 -13.00 -1.07 -9.46
C HIS A 207 -11.80 -1.00 -10.41
N SER A 208 -11.85 -0.03 -11.33
CA SER A 208 -10.73 0.27 -12.20
C SER A 208 -9.60 0.96 -11.42
N VAL A 209 -8.38 0.56 -11.72
CA VAL A 209 -7.14 1.22 -11.31
C VAL A 209 -6.42 1.57 -12.58
N ILE A 210 -6.20 2.86 -12.82
CA ILE A 210 -5.54 3.33 -14.03
C ILE A 210 -4.06 3.36 -13.67
N GLY A 211 -3.25 2.51 -14.34
CA GLY A 211 -1.79 2.56 -14.24
C GLY A 211 -1.23 3.89 -14.78
N PRO A 212 0.10 4.10 -14.76
CA PRO A 212 0.71 5.41 -14.99
C PRO A 212 0.11 6.11 -16.20
N VAL A 213 -0.38 7.33 -15.94
CA VAL A 213 -1.13 8.18 -16.87
C VAL A 213 -0.25 8.56 -18.06
N ILE A 214 -0.17 7.68 -19.07
CA ILE A 214 0.37 8.01 -20.40
C ILE A 214 -0.77 8.13 -21.44
N LEU A 215 -2.02 7.79 -21.10
CA LEU A 215 -3.11 7.72 -22.10
C LEU A 215 -4.41 8.48 -21.76
N GLN A 216 -4.40 9.43 -20.82
CA GLN A 216 -5.61 10.25 -20.57
C GLN A 216 -5.62 11.62 -21.25
N MET A 217 -4.52 12.06 -21.86
CA MET A 217 -4.53 13.31 -22.64
C MET A 217 -5.32 13.22 -23.96
N LEU A 218 -5.63 12.01 -24.45
CA LEU A 218 -6.41 11.84 -25.68
C LEU A 218 -7.93 11.77 -25.49
N PHE A 219 -8.43 11.57 -24.25
CA PHE A 219 -9.88 11.40 -24.02
C PHE A 219 -10.62 12.65 -23.50
N PHE A 220 -9.90 13.69 -23.07
CA PHE A 220 -10.54 14.97 -22.71
C PHE A 220 -10.67 15.94 -23.89
N SER A 221 -9.98 15.73 -25.01
CA SER A 221 -10.05 16.60 -26.19
C SER A 221 -11.33 16.45 -27.03
N GLN A 222 -12.21 15.46 -26.77
CA GLN A 222 -13.44 15.26 -27.57
C GLN A 222 -14.74 15.62 -26.84
N ARG A 223 -14.70 16.08 -25.57
CA ARG A 223 -15.92 16.46 -24.83
C ARG A 223 -16.18 17.96 -24.70
N GLU A 224 -15.39 18.80 -25.36
CA GLU A 224 -15.61 20.26 -25.40
C GLU A 224 -16.24 20.79 -26.71
N ILE A 225 -16.60 19.94 -27.67
CA ILE A 225 -17.24 20.37 -28.94
C ILE A 225 -18.76 20.11 -28.95
N HIS A 226 -19.38 19.66 -27.85
CA HIS A 226 -20.81 19.34 -27.85
C HIS A 226 -21.57 19.88 -26.63
N VAL A 227 -21.28 21.11 -26.21
CA VAL A 227 -22.17 21.90 -25.32
C VAL A 227 -22.09 23.39 -25.70
N GLN A 228 -22.35 23.75 -26.96
CA GLN A 228 -22.66 25.14 -27.35
C GLN A 228 -23.68 25.26 -28.50
N SER A 229 -24.56 24.27 -28.73
CA SER A 229 -25.58 24.38 -29.79
C SER A 229 -27.05 24.36 -29.32
N GLU A 230 -27.33 24.43 -28.01
CA GLU A 230 -28.72 24.32 -27.51
C GLU A 230 -29.21 25.51 -26.66
N TYR A 231 -28.52 26.65 -26.65
CA TYR A 231 -29.02 27.87 -26.02
C TYR A 231 -29.01 29.06 -26.98
N MET A 232 -29.80 28.99 -28.06
CA MET A 232 -30.12 30.20 -28.85
C MET A 232 -31.40 30.04 -29.69
N TYR A 233 -32.55 29.71 -29.07
CA TYR A 233 -33.84 30.01 -29.70
C TYR A 233 -34.89 30.32 -28.65
N GLN A 234 -34.85 31.56 -28.14
CA GLN A 234 -36.01 32.26 -27.60
C GLN A 234 -35.63 33.73 -27.38
N THR A 235 -35.75 34.54 -28.44
CA THR A 235 -36.16 35.96 -28.34
C THR A 235 -36.61 36.43 -29.72
N HIS A 236 -37.74 37.14 -29.71
CA HIS A 236 -38.40 37.73 -30.88
C HIS A 236 -37.53 38.79 -31.59
N PRO A 237 -37.84 39.09 -32.87
CA PRO A 237 -37.09 40.02 -33.69
C PRO A 237 -37.37 41.46 -33.26
N TYR A 238 -36.59 42.40 -33.78
CA TYR A 238 -36.56 43.84 -33.46
C TYR A 238 -35.70 44.18 -32.25
N THR A 239 -34.39 44.29 -32.47
CA THR A 239 -33.60 45.53 -32.29
C THR A 239 -32.13 45.20 -32.62
N ILE A 240 -31.82 45.14 -33.91
CA ILE A 240 -30.43 45.19 -34.39
C ILE A 240 -30.06 46.67 -34.41
N CYS A 241 -29.26 47.12 -33.45
CA CYS A 241 -28.48 48.34 -33.61
C CYS A 241 -27.25 48.34 -32.69
N LEU A 242 -26.09 48.29 -33.34
CA LEU A 242 -24.90 49.08 -32.98
C LEU A 242 -24.18 48.75 -31.67
N PHE A 243 -23.54 47.58 -31.52
CA PHE A 243 -22.41 47.49 -30.56
C PHE A 243 -21.25 46.53 -30.90
N PHE A 244 -21.34 45.68 -31.93
CA PHE A 244 -20.31 44.65 -32.16
C PHE A 244 -19.32 44.89 -33.31
N PHE A 245 -19.33 46.07 -33.94
CA PHE A 245 -18.41 46.39 -35.03
C PHE A 245 -17.11 47.10 -34.62
N ASN A 246 -16.92 47.44 -33.33
CA ASN A 246 -15.76 48.22 -32.86
C ASN A 246 -14.66 47.43 -32.12
N TRP A 247 -14.77 46.10 -31.97
CA TRP A 247 -13.76 45.32 -31.23
C TRP A 247 -12.71 44.62 -32.13
N ILE A 248 -12.92 44.56 -33.44
CA ILE A 248 -12.03 43.84 -34.37
C ILE A 248 -10.91 44.74 -34.95
N ILE A 249 -10.98 46.07 -34.79
CA ILE A 249 -9.98 46.99 -35.37
C ILE A 249 -8.78 47.27 -34.43
N GLU A 250 -8.87 47.00 -33.13
CA GLU A 250 -7.81 47.39 -32.17
C GLU A 250 -6.70 46.35 -31.91
N ASN A 251 -6.78 45.12 -32.43
CA ASN A 251 -5.77 44.07 -32.15
C ASN A 251 -4.89 43.66 -33.35
N THR A 252 -4.81 44.48 -34.40
CA THR A 252 -3.91 44.23 -35.56
C THR A 252 -2.82 45.28 -35.73
N LYS A 253 -2.54 46.08 -34.71
CA LYS A 253 -1.43 47.05 -34.72
C LYS A 253 -0.59 46.95 -33.45
N ASN A 254 0.23 45.92 -33.36
CA ASN A 254 1.55 46.07 -32.75
C ASN A 254 2.53 45.06 -33.38
N PRO A 255 3.60 45.51 -34.06
CA PRO A 255 4.67 44.65 -34.57
C PRO A 255 5.57 44.11 -33.45
#